data_AF-A0A9P8EJP8-F1
#
_entry.id   AF-A0A9P8EJP8-F1
#
_cell.length_a   1.000
_cell.length_b   1.000
_cell.length_c   1.000
_cell.angle_alpha   90.00
_cell.angle_beta   90.00
_cell.angle_gamma   90.00
#
_symmetry.space_group_name_H-M   'P 1'
#
loop_
_entity.id
_entity.type
_entity.pdbx_description
1 polymer ?
#
loop_
_entity_poly.entity_id
_entity_poly.type
_entity_poly.pdbx_seq_one_letter_code
_entity_poly.pdbx_strand_id
1 'polypeptide(L)'
;KEKAKTERYNFQANQIQFRGPVPDGLYHRYVEFRPFVKQMFTSTGVRGWVLSKALHHQHARVYNFDRTTKWGHFPQGPCKEMTQAFLDLVHYDEGGRIFTYVLSLDSLFRFTETGKEFGIDMLSKHTMHSDVSIYIAFSGEFFIRRLKYKNKPPPPDPADTGSGASSDDGDLHNDGTNESHPPHDLNNGPPNEEPPKDPAHYQLVIDNDSGTYRPNAKMLPLLKKFLAANLPGLHIQTLDCQKDEKKMNRMKQAQRDRKKKEGDHIVYAQAGSDASSISSSDEEQLDALEQSAVDQEDQNERGLAYQLKQDAGLRGKAKVEHLKRNIPGPGSNRPLAGEEE
;
A
#
# COMPACT_ATOMS: atom_id res chain seq x y z
N LYS A 1 -8.80 9.12 35.08
CA LYS A 1 -8.15 8.81 33.79
C LYS A 1 -9.08 7.87 33.04
N GLU A 2 -9.91 8.39 32.14
CA GLU A 2 -10.69 7.55 31.23
C GLU A 2 -9.73 6.73 30.38
N LYS A 3 -9.93 5.41 30.36
CA LYS A 3 -9.22 4.53 29.43
C LYS A 3 -9.74 4.85 28.03
N ALA A 4 -8.84 5.25 27.13
CA ALA A 4 -9.15 5.41 25.72
C ALA A 4 -9.84 4.13 25.21
N LYS A 5 -11.02 4.28 24.60
CA LYS A 5 -11.72 3.17 23.94
C LYS A 5 -10.80 2.63 22.85
N THR A 6 -10.47 1.35 22.93
CA THR A 6 -9.78 0.63 21.85
C THR A 6 -10.77 0.44 20.71
N GLU A 7 -10.89 1.42 19.83
CA GLU A 7 -11.62 1.26 18.57
C GLU A 7 -10.76 0.46 17.60
N ARG A 8 -11.36 -0.60 17.04
CA ARG A 8 -10.71 -1.50 16.11
C ARG A 8 -10.60 -0.77 14.76
N TYR A 9 -9.43 -0.19 14.47
CA TYR A 9 -9.20 0.49 13.20
C TYR A 9 -9.47 -0.46 12.02
N ASN A 10 -10.28 0.00 11.08
CA ASN A 10 -10.57 -0.71 9.84
C ASN A 10 -9.51 -0.33 8.81
N PHE A 11 -8.48 -1.16 8.68
CA PHE A 11 -7.45 -0.99 7.65
C PHE A 11 -8.10 -0.94 6.26
N GLN A 12 -7.95 0.19 5.56
CA GLN A 12 -8.52 0.39 4.23
C GLN A 12 -7.46 0.15 3.16
N ALA A 13 -7.67 -0.92 2.40
CA ALA A 13 -6.92 -1.22 1.20
C ALA A 13 -7.68 -0.71 -0.02
N ASN A 14 -7.08 0.20 -0.77
CA ASN A 14 -7.74 0.85 -1.91
C ASN A 14 -7.16 0.35 -3.23
N GLN A 15 -8.04 0.20 -4.22
CA GLN A 15 -7.70 -0.14 -5.59
C GLN A 15 -8.51 0.72 -6.56
N ILE A 16 -7.85 1.29 -7.55
CA ILE A 16 -8.51 1.95 -8.68
C ILE A 16 -7.83 1.53 -9.98
N GLN A 17 -8.63 1.05 -10.92
CA GLN A 17 -8.16 0.67 -12.25
C GLN A 17 -8.20 1.90 -13.16
N PHE A 18 -7.03 2.43 -13.52
CA PHE A 18 -6.94 3.50 -14.50
C PHE A 18 -7.02 2.98 -15.93
N ARG A 19 -7.31 3.88 -16.88
CA ARG A 19 -7.25 3.57 -18.31
C ARG A 19 -5.81 3.29 -18.68
N GLY A 20 -5.55 2.05 -19.08
CA GLY A 20 -4.24 1.54 -19.44
C GLY A 20 -4.10 1.09 -20.90
N PRO A 21 -2.99 0.42 -21.24
CA PRO A 21 -1.85 0.17 -20.35
C PRO A 21 -1.07 1.45 -20.02
N VAL A 22 -0.17 1.39 -19.04
CA VAL A 22 0.73 2.51 -18.76
C VAL A 22 1.64 2.78 -19.98
N PRO A 23 2.10 4.02 -20.19
CA PRO A 23 3.09 4.29 -21.23
C PRO A 23 4.38 3.48 -21.02
N ASP A 24 4.96 2.97 -22.10
CA ASP A 24 6.16 2.11 -22.08
C ASP A 24 7.33 2.70 -21.27
N GLY A 25 7.50 4.03 -21.30
CA GLY A 25 8.55 4.70 -20.56
C GLY A 25 8.43 4.56 -19.04
N LEU A 26 7.23 4.25 -18.50
CA LEU A 26 7.04 3.99 -17.07
C LEU A 26 7.47 2.59 -16.65
N TYR A 27 7.89 1.71 -17.56
CA TYR A 27 8.36 0.39 -17.16
C TYR A 27 9.51 0.47 -16.15
N HIS A 28 9.30 -0.10 -14.96
CA HIS A 28 10.31 -0.19 -13.92
C HIS A 28 10.48 -1.65 -13.51
N ARG A 29 11.69 -2.18 -13.73
CA ARG A 29 12.08 -3.48 -13.21
C ARG A 29 12.54 -3.32 -11.77
N TYR A 30 11.90 -4.07 -10.89
CA TYR A 30 12.28 -4.31 -9.51
C TYR A 30 13.65 -4.97 -9.50
N VAL A 31 14.71 -4.19 -9.26
CA VAL A 31 16.06 -4.68 -9.48
C VAL A 31 16.45 -5.65 -8.35
N GLU A 32 16.94 -6.81 -8.77
CA GLU A 32 17.53 -7.98 -8.09
C GLU A 32 18.62 -7.72 -7.00
N PHE A 33 18.75 -6.55 -6.39
CA PHE A 33 20.00 -6.13 -5.74
C PHE A 33 20.16 -6.37 -4.23
N ARG A 34 19.20 -7.01 -3.54
CA ARG A 34 19.49 -7.61 -2.23
C ARG A 34 19.42 -9.14 -2.35
N PRO A 35 20.45 -9.90 -1.90
CA PRO A 35 20.45 -11.37 -1.95
C PRO A 35 19.18 -12.01 -1.36
N PHE A 36 18.59 -11.34 -0.37
CA PHE A 36 17.34 -11.70 0.27
C PHE A 36 16.09 -11.50 -0.61
N VAL A 37 16.00 -10.37 -1.32
CA VAL A 37 14.94 -10.14 -2.32
C VAL A 37 15.01 -11.23 -3.39
N LYS A 38 16.22 -11.58 -3.86
CA LYS A 38 16.36 -12.71 -4.78
C LYS A 38 15.73 -13.99 -4.22
N GLN A 39 15.93 -14.32 -2.94
CA GLN A 39 15.34 -15.51 -2.31
C GLN A 39 13.80 -15.47 -2.21
N MET A 40 13.18 -14.29 -2.01
CA MET A 40 11.72 -14.14 -2.08
C MET A 40 11.15 -14.49 -3.46
N PHE A 41 11.84 -14.03 -4.51
CA PHE A 41 11.38 -14.16 -5.89
C PHE A 41 11.78 -15.48 -6.54
N THR A 42 12.90 -16.10 -6.13
CA THR A 42 13.39 -17.31 -6.78
C THR A 42 12.74 -18.60 -6.25
N SER A 43 11.96 -18.56 -5.17
CA SER A 43 11.33 -19.74 -4.54
C SER A 43 12.29 -20.93 -4.30
N THR A 44 13.60 -20.67 -4.31
CA THR A 44 14.63 -21.69 -4.26
C THR A 44 14.93 -22.05 -2.82
N GLY A 45 14.75 -23.32 -2.49
CA GLY A 45 14.89 -23.84 -1.12
C GLY A 45 13.62 -23.66 -0.29
N VAL A 46 13.55 -24.39 0.84
CA VAL A 46 12.35 -24.43 1.70
C VAL A 46 12.01 -23.04 2.27
N ARG A 47 13.03 -22.31 2.73
CA ARG A 47 12.88 -20.94 3.27
C ARG A 47 12.35 -19.94 2.24
N GLY A 48 12.88 -19.95 1.02
CA GLY A 48 12.41 -19.06 -0.05
C GLY A 48 10.97 -19.35 -0.48
N TRP A 49 10.56 -20.63 -0.49
CA TRP A 49 9.19 -21.03 -0.77
C TRP A 49 8.20 -20.59 0.32
N VAL A 50 8.57 -20.75 1.60
CA VAL A 50 7.75 -20.30 2.74
C VAL A 50 7.59 -18.78 2.71
N LEU A 51 8.70 -18.05 2.55
CA LEU A 51 8.71 -16.59 2.47
C LEU A 51 7.80 -16.12 1.34
N SER A 52 8.04 -16.56 0.11
CA SER A 52 7.19 -16.24 -1.06
C SER A 52 5.70 -16.47 -0.79
N LYS A 53 5.34 -17.63 -0.21
CA LYS A 53 3.96 -17.95 0.12
C LYS A 53 3.37 -17.03 1.19
N ALA A 54 4.15 -16.66 2.20
CA ALA A 54 3.75 -15.71 3.23
C ALA A 54 3.48 -14.33 2.62
N LEU A 55 4.33 -13.85 1.71
CA LEU A 55 4.16 -12.57 1.01
C LEU A 55 2.85 -12.51 0.22
N HIS A 56 2.59 -13.53 -0.61
CA HIS A 56 1.36 -13.62 -1.39
C HIS A 56 0.13 -13.76 -0.50
N HIS A 57 0.25 -14.47 0.63
CA HIS A 57 -0.83 -14.56 1.62
C HIS A 57 -1.11 -13.21 2.28
N GLN A 58 -0.10 -12.39 2.56
CA GLN A 58 -0.29 -11.04 3.10
C GLN A 58 -0.99 -10.13 2.09
N HIS A 59 -0.55 -10.11 0.83
CA HIS A 59 -1.22 -9.37 -0.24
C HIS A 59 -2.68 -9.83 -0.39
N ALA A 60 -2.92 -11.15 -0.45
CA ALA A 60 -4.26 -11.71 -0.53
C ALA A 60 -5.12 -11.31 0.68
N ARG A 61 -4.57 -11.32 1.90
CA ARG A 61 -5.32 -10.91 3.10
C ARG A 61 -5.72 -9.44 3.07
N VAL A 62 -4.86 -8.58 2.52
CA VAL A 62 -5.10 -7.14 2.42
C VAL A 62 -6.10 -6.79 1.32
N TYR A 63 -5.98 -7.44 0.16
CA TYR A 63 -6.81 -7.15 -1.02
C TYR A 63 -7.90 -8.19 -1.28
N ASN A 64 -8.22 -9.03 -0.30
CA ASN A 64 -9.33 -9.97 -0.42
C ASN A 64 -10.66 -9.21 -0.46
N PHE A 65 -11.57 -9.69 -1.30
CA PHE A 65 -12.94 -9.20 -1.31
C PHE A 65 -13.76 -9.88 -0.20
N ASP A 66 -14.51 -9.07 0.52
CA ASP A 66 -15.41 -9.50 1.59
C ASP A 66 -16.74 -8.75 1.55
N ARG A 67 -17.59 -8.96 2.56
CA ARG A 67 -18.93 -8.32 2.63
C ARG A 67 -18.87 -6.81 2.85
N THR A 68 -17.72 -6.27 3.28
CA THR A 68 -17.51 -4.84 3.53
C THR A 68 -16.86 -4.13 2.34
N THR A 69 -16.47 -4.88 1.31
CA THR A 69 -15.90 -4.36 0.07
C THR A 69 -16.88 -3.44 -0.64
N LYS A 70 -16.48 -2.19 -0.81
CA LYS A 70 -17.16 -1.22 -1.68
C LYS A 70 -16.50 -1.27 -3.05
N TRP A 71 -17.32 -1.33 -4.11
CA TRP A 71 -16.84 -1.35 -5.49
C TRP A 71 -17.66 -0.40 -6.36
N GLY A 72 -17.08 0.03 -7.47
CA GLY A 72 -17.70 0.88 -8.48
C GLY A 72 -17.10 0.62 -9.85
N HIS A 73 -17.73 1.12 -10.90
CA HIS A 73 -17.29 0.93 -12.28
C HIS A 73 -17.56 2.19 -13.11
N PHE A 74 -16.60 2.56 -13.95
CA PHE A 74 -16.63 3.77 -14.79
C PHE A 74 -16.50 3.40 -16.27
N PRO A 75 -17.58 2.91 -16.92
CA PRO A 75 -17.54 2.40 -18.30
C PRO A 75 -17.14 3.45 -19.33
N GLN A 76 -17.41 4.73 -19.06
CA GLN A 76 -17.03 5.86 -19.90
C GLN A 76 -15.52 6.17 -19.88
N GLY A 77 -14.74 5.49 -19.03
CA GLY A 77 -13.33 5.78 -18.81
C GLY A 77 -13.12 7.00 -17.91
N PRO A 78 -11.97 7.70 -18.03
CA PRO A 78 -11.63 8.84 -17.19
C PRO A 78 -12.71 9.93 -17.20
N CYS A 79 -13.29 10.20 -16.04
CA CYS A 79 -14.40 11.15 -15.87
C CYS A 79 -14.33 11.83 -14.50
N LYS A 80 -15.13 12.88 -14.31
CA LYS A 80 -15.15 13.65 -13.06
C LYS A 80 -15.56 12.79 -11.87
N GLU A 81 -16.50 11.88 -12.09
CA GLU A 81 -17.03 10.96 -11.09
C GLU A 81 -15.95 9.97 -10.61
N MET A 82 -15.07 9.53 -11.51
CA MET A 82 -13.92 8.68 -11.15
C MET A 82 -12.91 9.46 -10.31
N THR A 83 -12.66 10.74 -10.62
CA THR A 83 -11.82 11.61 -9.79
C THR A 83 -12.44 11.85 -8.42
N GLN A 84 -13.76 12.02 -8.33
CA GLN A 84 -14.47 12.16 -7.06
C GLN A 84 -14.41 10.87 -6.24
N ALA A 85 -14.59 9.71 -6.86
CA ALA A 85 -14.41 8.42 -6.20
C ALA A 85 -12.98 8.23 -5.70
N PHE A 86 -11.97 8.64 -6.48
CA PHE A 86 -10.60 8.67 -5.99
C PHE A 86 -10.46 9.57 -4.76
N LEU A 87 -11.03 10.79 -4.78
CA LEU A 87 -11.03 11.72 -3.64
C LEU A 87 -11.78 11.18 -2.41
N ASP A 88 -12.84 10.39 -2.59
CA ASP A 88 -13.54 9.68 -1.52
C ASP A 88 -12.60 8.65 -0.84
N LEU A 89 -11.83 7.87 -1.62
CA LEU A 89 -10.89 6.86 -1.11
C LEU A 89 -9.72 7.48 -0.30
N VAL A 90 -9.40 8.75 -0.55
CA VAL A 90 -8.32 9.50 0.10
C VAL A 90 -8.86 10.60 1.02
N HIS A 91 -10.16 10.57 1.32
CA HIS A 91 -10.83 11.41 2.32
C HIS A 91 -10.70 12.92 2.09
N TYR A 92 -10.66 13.41 0.84
CA TYR A 92 -10.63 14.85 0.51
C TYR A 92 -9.73 15.74 1.39
N ASP A 93 -8.49 15.32 1.64
CA ASP A 93 -7.52 16.09 2.48
C ASP A 93 -7.94 16.23 3.96
N GLU A 94 -8.68 15.25 4.48
CA GLU A 94 -9.02 15.14 5.90
C GLU A 94 -7.96 14.34 6.69
N GLY A 95 -7.56 14.85 7.86
CA GLY A 95 -6.76 14.10 8.82
C GLY A 95 -5.27 13.99 8.51
N GLY A 96 -4.75 14.80 7.58
CA GLY A 96 -3.31 14.86 7.28
C GLY A 96 -2.71 13.56 6.76
N ARG A 97 -3.48 12.80 5.97
CA ARG A 97 -3.15 11.44 5.55
C ARG A 97 -2.06 11.42 4.47
N ILE A 98 -1.14 10.47 4.59
CA ILE A 98 -0.14 10.13 3.57
C ILE A 98 -0.39 8.69 3.15
N PHE A 99 -0.28 8.36 1.87
CA PHE A 99 -0.56 7.04 1.33
C PHE A 99 0.68 6.46 0.67
N THR A 100 0.95 5.19 0.94
CA THR A 100 1.92 4.41 0.18
C THR A 100 1.22 3.83 -1.04
N TYR A 101 1.84 3.84 -2.23
CA TYR A 101 1.22 3.35 -3.46
C TYR A 101 2.13 2.50 -4.35
N VAL A 102 1.50 1.68 -5.17
CA VAL A 102 2.08 1.03 -6.35
C VAL A 102 1.13 1.20 -7.54
N LEU A 103 1.70 1.59 -8.69
CA LEU A 103 1.09 1.55 -10.00
C LEU A 103 1.66 0.35 -10.77
N SER A 104 0.80 -0.58 -11.13
CA SER A 104 1.13 -1.74 -11.96
C SER A 104 1.17 -1.40 -13.46
N LEU A 105 1.70 -2.32 -14.28
CA LEU A 105 1.84 -2.14 -15.73
C LEU A 105 0.49 -2.07 -16.47
N ASP A 106 -0.51 -2.79 -15.96
CA ASP A 106 -1.89 -2.77 -16.45
C ASP A 106 -2.70 -1.59 -15.90
N SER A 107 -2.04 -0.61 -15.27
CA SER A 107 -2.66 0.63 -14.75
C SER A 107 -3.55 0.45 -13.51
N LEU A 108 -3.46 -0.67 -12.81
CA LEU A 108 -4.05 -0.83 -11.49
C LEU A 108 -3.23 -0.05 -10.45
N PHE A 109 -3.86 0.94 -9.82
CA PHE A 109 -3.28 1.78 -8.78
C PHE A 109 -3.76 1.29 -7.41
N ARG A 110 -2.83 0.81 -6.60
CA ARG A 110 -3.07 0.24 -5.27
C ARG A 110 -2.41 1.11 -4.22
N PHE A 111 -3.12 1.39 -3.14
CA PHE A 111 -2.58 2.22 -2.07
C PHE A 111 -3.27 1.98 -0.72
N THR A 112 -2.55 2.25 0.36
CA THR A 112 -3.06 2.27 1.75
C THR A 112 -2.48 3.48 2.48
N GLU A 113 -3.16 3.93 3.53
CA GLU A 113 -2.63 4.99 4.39
C GLU A 113 -1.33 4.55 5.10
N THR A 114 -0.41 5.49 5.25
CA THR A 114 0.88 5.35 5.91
C THR A 114 0.77 5.88 7.34
N GLY A 115 1.18 5.06 8.30
CA GLY A 115 1.04 5.36 9.74
C GLY A 115 1.75 4.31 10.60
N LYS A 116 2.15 4.73 11.80
CA LYS A 116 2.86 3.88 12.79
C LYS A 116 1.91 2.84 13.39
N GLU A 117 0.63 3.15 13.40
CA GLU A 117 -0.50 2.38 13.91
C GLU A 117 -0.90 1.19 13.02
N PHE A 118 -0.33 1.05 11.81
CA PHE A 118 -0.79 0.01 10.87
C PHE A 118 -0.04 -1.32 10.96
N GLY A 119 1.04 -1.43 11.74
CA GLY A 119 1.62 -2.71 12.19
C GLY A 119 1.98 -3.76 11.12
N ILE A 120 1.91 -3.43 9.82
CA ILE A 120 2.40 -4.27 8.73
C ILE A 120 3.90 -3.97 8.59
N ASP A 121 4.66 -4.41 9.59
CA ASP A 121 6.11 -4.22 9.70
C ASP A 121 6.91 -5.47 9.27
N MET A 122 6.26 -6.45 8.63
CA MET A 122 6.99 -7.62 8.12
C MET A 122 7.58 -7.43 6.71
N LEU A 123 7.16 -6.39 5.96
CA LEU A 123 7.57 -6.17 4.57
C LEU A 123 7.55 -4.67 4.20
N SER A 124 8.35 -4.27 3.21
CA SER A 124 8.14 -2.99 2.55
C SER A 124 6.72 -2.93 1.99
N LYS A 125 5.96 -1.91 2.39
CA LYS A 125 4.56 -1.69 2.00
C LYS A 125 4.36 -1.76 0.48
N HIS A 126 5.37 -1.33 -0.29
CA HIS A 126 5.38 -1.42 -1.76
C HIS A 126 5.43 -2.86 -2.28
N THR A 127 6.25 -3.73 -1.67
CA THR A 127 6.29 -5.17 -2.00
C THR A 127 4.92 -5.80 -1.80
N MET A 128 4.29 -5.51 -0.66
CA MET A 128 2.93 -5.98 -0.36
C MET A 128 1.93 -5.52 -1.42
N HIS A 129 1.90 -4.22 -1.77
CA HIS A 129 1.00 -3.70 -2.81
C HIS A 129 1.22 -4.33 -4.20
N SER A 130 2.46 -4.64 -4.54
CA SER A 130 2.82 -5.22 -5.83
C SER A 130 2.53 -6.71 -5.96
N ASP A 131 2.07 -7.38 -4.89
CA ASP A 131 2.01 -8.85 -4.80
C ASP A 131 3.35 -9.51 -5.16
N VAL A 132 4.46 -8.89 -4.70
CA VAL A 132 5.81 -9.36 -5.04
C VAL A 132 6.03 -9.42 -6.55
N SER A 133 5.51 -8.44 -7.30
CA SER A 133 5.76 -8.36 -8.75
C SER A 133 7.18 -7.83 -9.01
N ILE A 134 7.88 -8.48 -9.94
CA ILE A 134 9.21 -8.04 -10.43
C ILE A 134 9.08 -6.78 -11.29
N TYR A 135 7.88 -6.48 -11.77
CA TYR A 135 7.66 -5.35 -12.66
C TYR A 135 6.48 -4.51 -12.16
N ILE A 136 6.75 -3.22 -12.05
CA ILE A 136 5.75 -2.19 -11.75
C ILE A 136 5.95 -1.03 -12.71
N ALA A 137 4.96 -0.16 -12.81
CA ALA A 137 5.10 1.10 -13.53
C ALA A 137 5.70 2.17 -12.62
N PHE A 138 5.22 2.29 -11.39
CA PHE A 138 5.72 3.30 -10.46
C PHE A 138 5.32 3.00 -9.01
N SER A 139 5.98 3.60 -8.05
CA SER A 139 5.74 3.42 -6.62
C SER A 139 6.35 4.58 -5.83
N GLY A 140 5.80 4.82 -4.64
CA GLY A 140 6.26 5.87 -3.75
C GLY A 140 5.23 6.17 -2.68
N GLU A 141 5.15 7.43 -2.28
CA GLU A 141 4.13 7.98 -1.41
C GLU A 141 3.39 9.13 -2.09
N PHE A 142 2.17 9.41 -1.62
CA PHE A 142 1.41 10.59 -2.04
C PHE A 142 0.52 11.11 -0.93
N PHE A 143 0.04 12.33 -1.10
CA PHE A 143 -1.03 12.91 -0.29
C PHE A 143 -1.86 13.88 -1.13
N ILE A 144 -3.06 14.19 -0.64
CA ILE A 144 -3.89 15.25 -1.21
C ILE A 144 -3.68 16.52 -0.39
N ARG A 145 -3.75 17.66 -1.05
CA ARG A 145 -3.93 18.96 -0.39
C ARG A 145 -5.07 19.72 -1.03
N ARG A 146 -5.84 20.45 -0.24
CA ARG A 146 -6.90 21.33 -0.74
C ARG A 146 -6.34 22.70 -1.08
N LEU A 147 -6.84 23.29 -2.15
CA LEU A 147 -6.50 24.61 -2.65
C LEU A 147 -7.64 25.59 -2.36
N LYS A 148 -7.29 26.80 -1.92
CA LYS A 148 -8.26 27.88 -1.66
C LYS A 148 -9.05 28.26 -2.91
N TYR A 149 -8.37 28.37 -4.05
CA TYR A 149 -8.94 28.76 -5.32
C TYR A 149 -8.74 27.68 -6.38
N LYS A 150 -9.85 27.12 -6.89
CA LYS A 150 -9.83 26.03 -7.88
C LYS A 150 -9.13 26.34 -9.21
N ASN A 151 -9.21 27.59 -9.65
CA ASN A 151 -8.71 28.03 -10.97
C ASN A 151 -7.32 28.65 -10.90
N LYS A 152 -6.71 28.77 -9.72
CA LYS A 152 -5.36 29.30 -9.58
C LYS A 152 -4.36 28.14 -9.57
N PRO A 153 -3.15 28.34 -10.11
CA PRO A 153 -2.09 27.35 -9.97
C PRO A 153 -1.82 27.08 -8.49
N PRO A 154 -1.31 25.89 -8.13
CA PRO A 154 -0.89 25.60 -6.77
C PRO A 154 0.16 26.61 -6.27
N PRO A 155 0.26 26.83 -4.95
CA PRO A 155 1.18 27.82 -4.41
C PRO A 155 2.62 27.46 -4.79
N PRO A 156 3.45 28.46 -5.17
CA PRO A 156 4.87 28.26 -5.39
C PRO A 156 5.54 27.81 -4.09
N ASP A 157 6.66 27.12 -4.19
CA ASP A 157 7.41 26.77 -2.99
C ASP A 157 8.07 28.03 -2.40
N PRO A 158 7.97 28.27 -1.07
CA PRO A 158 8.78 29.27 -0.39
C PRO A 158 10.29 29.17 -0.68
N ALA A 159 10.80 27.99 -1.04
CA ALA A 159 12.19 27.80 -1.46
C ALA A 159 12.44 28.17 -2.94
N ASP A 160 11.41 28.15 -3.78
CA ASP A 160 11.46 28.56 -5.19
C ASP A 160 11.33 30.10 -5.32
N THR A 161 10.64 30.74 -4.38
CA THR A 161 10.56 32.20 -4.22
C THR A 161 11.66 32.65 -3.27
N GLY A 162 12.80 33.11 -3.81
CA GLY A 162 13.94 33.57 -3.02
C GLY A 162 13.53 34.39 -1.79
N SER A 163 14.05 34.00 -0.63
CA SER A 163 13.89 34.62 0.69
C SER A 163 13.69 36.13 0.65
N GLY A 164 12.44 36.57 0.68
CA GLY A 164 12.07 38.00 0.68
C GLY A 164 10.79 38.33 1.43
N ALA A 165 10.00 37.35 1.87
CA ALA A 165 8.82 37.60 2.70
C ALA A 165 9.15 37.34 4.17
N SER A 166 9.83 38.31 4.80
CA SER A 166 9.84 38.44 6.25
C SER A 166 8.41 38.71 6.70
N SER A 167 7.82 37.78 7.44
CA SER A 167 6.56 37.99 8.15
C SER A 167 6.82 38.82 9.39
N ASP A 168 6.65 40.13 9.27
CA ASP A 168 6.33 41.00 10.40
C ASP A 168 5.19 41.93 9.95
N ASP A 169 4.23 42.13 10.85
CA ASP A 169 3.01 42.92 10.72
C ASP A 169 1.85 42.41 9.84
N GLY A 170 0.87 41.78 10.50
CA GLY A 170 -0.38 42.48 10.81
C GLY A 170 -1.40 42.80 9.71
N ASP A 171 -1.08 42.71 8.41
CA ASP A 171 -2.01 43.17 7.36
C ASP A 171 -2.24 42.18 6.21
N LEU A 172 -3.53 42.05 5.88
CA LEU A 172 -4.13 41.26 4.80
C LEU A 172 -3.62 41.70 3.41
N HIS A 173 -2.39 41.31 3.04
CA HIS A 173 -1.91 41.47 1.68
C HIS A 173 -1.98 40.16 0.89
N ASN A 174 -2.96 40.16 -0.02
CA ASN A 174 -3.21 39.22 -1.10
C ASN A 174 -2.01 39.16 -2.07
N ASP A 175 -1.01 38.32 -1.77
CA ASP A 175 0.15 38.05 -2.64
C ASP A 175 -0.21 37.26 -3.92
N GLY A 176 -1.50 37.11 -4.25
CA GLY A 176 -1.96 36.39 -5.44
C GLY A 176 -1.73 34.87 -5.40
N THR A 177 -0.96 34.36 -4.44
CA THR A 177 -0.65 32.95 -4.23
C THR A 177 -1.88 32.16 -3.78
N ASN A 178 -2.03 30.93 -4.30
CA ASN A 178 -3.15 30.06 -4.00
C ASN A 178 -2.85 29.26 -2.72
N GLU A 179 -3.30 29.71 -1.56
CA GLU A 179 -3.07 29.00 -0.30
C GLU A 179 -3.55 27.53 -0.38
N SER A 180 -2.83 26.63 0.30
CA SER A 180 -3.20 25.23 0.43
C SER A 180 -3.33 24.77 1.88
N HIS A 181 -4.24 23.83 2.11
CA HIS A 181 -4.35 23.07 3.34
C HIS A 181 -3.72 21.69 3.17
N PRO A 182 -2.85 21.24 4.08
CA PRO A 182 -2.03 22.03 5.00
C PRO A 182 -0.99 22.92 4.26
N PRO A 183 -0.33 23.90 4.92
CA PRO A 183 -0.34 24.20 6.36
C PRO A 183 -1.42 25.19 6.81
N HIS A 184 -2.14 25.83 5.89
CA HIS A 184 -3.13 26.85 6.22
C HIS A 184 -4.49 26.21 6.50
N ASP A 185 -5.21 26.73 7.48
CA ASP A 185 -6.62 26.40 7.66
C ASP A 185 -7.44 27.11 6.60
N LEU A 186 -8.20 26.35 5.82
CA LEU A 186 -9.06 26.87 4.76
C LEU A 186 -10.52 26.78 5.21
N ASN A 187 -11.24 27.89 5.15
CA ASN A 187 -12.68 27.92 5.27
C ASN A 187 -13.30 27.12 4.10
N ASN A 188 -14.44 26.45 4.31
CA ASN A 188 -15.07 25.50 3.36
C ASN A 188 -14.41 24.11 3.30
N GLY A 189 -14.46 23.40 4.42
CA GLY A 189 -14.32 21.93 4.49
C GLY A 189 -13.61 21.45 5.76
N PRO A 190 -13.07 20.21 5.80
CA PRO A 190 -12.64 19.59 7.04
C PRO A 190 -11.56 20.42 7.75
N PRO A 191 -11.58 20.45 9.10
CA PRO A 191 -12.37 19.59 9.99
C PRO A 191 -13.74 20.20 10.37
N ASN A 192 -14.01 21.45 9.99
CA ASN A 192 -15.16 22.21 10.50
C ASN A 192 -16.42 22.11 9.62
N GLU A 193 -16.25 21.84 8.33
CA GLU A 193 -17.34 21.78 7.34
C GLU A 193 -17.14 20.60 6.37
N GLU A 194 -18.14 20.30 5.54
CA GLU A 194 -17.99 19.25 4.51
C GLU A 194 -16.98 19.64 3.42
N PRO A 195 -16.13 18.70 2.94
CA PRO A 195 -15.15 18.98 1.91
C PRO A 195 -15.81 19.36 0.56
N PRO A 196 -15.29 20.38 -0.16
CA PRO A 196 -15.72 20.70 -1.52
C PRO A 196 -15.68 19.47 -2.42
N LYS A 197 -16.73 19.22 -3.21
CA LYS A 197 -16.80 18.03 -4.07
C LYS A 197 -16.24 18.22 -5.48
N ASP A 198 -15.81 19.44 -5.82
CA ASP A 198 -15.23 19.73 -7.12
C ASP A 198 -13.72 19.43 -7.10
N PRO A 199 -13.20 18.46 -7.90
CA PRO A 199 -11.81 18.05 -7.86
C PRO A 199 -10.78 19.16 -8.12
N ALA A 200 -11.19 20.24 -8.80
CA ALA A 200 -10.34 21.39 -9.06
C ALA A 200 -9.89 22.13 -7.78
N HIS A 201 -10.55 21.89 -6.64
CA HIS A 201 -10.10 22.34 -5.34
C HIS A 201 -8.98 21.49 -4.73
N TYR A 202 -8.50 20.45 -5.40
CA TYR A 202 -7.55 19.51 -4.83
C TYR A 202 -6.33 19.35 -5.71
N GLN A 203 -5.23 19.04 -5.05
CA GLN A 203 -4.00 18.63 -5.69
C GLN A 203 -3.49 17.32 -5.12
N LEU A 204 -3.19 16.39 -6.01
CA LEU A 204 -2.38 15.21 -5.72
C LEU A 204 -0.90 15.59 -5.77
N VAL A 205 -0.21 15.43 -4.65
CA VAL A 205 1.25 15.50 -4.57
C VAL A 205 1.78 14.09 -4.41
N ILE A 206 2.56 13.62 -5.37
CA ILE A 206 2.99 12.23 -5.49
C ILE A 206 4.50 12.17 -5.78
N ASP A 207 5.22 11.27 -5.12
CA ASP A 207 6.66 11.11 -5.29
C ASP A 207 7.04 9.70 -5.79
N ASN A 208 8.34 9.49 -5.99
CA ASN A 208 8.93 8.20 -6.32
C ASN A 208 9.64 7.53 -5.12
N ASP A 209 9.30 7.90 -3.88
CA ASP A 209 10.03 7.43 -2.71
C ASP A 209 9.54 6.06 -2.21
N SER A 210 10.01 4.99 -2.87
CA SER A 210 9.71 3.61 -2.46
C SER A 210 10.93 2.86 -1.94
N GLY A 211 11.87 3.58 -1.32
CA GLY A 211 13.10 3.02 -0.76
C GLY A 211 13.94 2.27 -1.81
N THR A 212 14.20 0.98 -1.56
CA THR A 212 14.97 0.10 -2.46
C THR A 212 14.30 -0.16 -3.81
N TYR A 213 13.02 0.19 -3.97
CA TYR A 213 12.22 -0.04 -5.20
C TYR A 213 11.97 1.22 -6.02
N ARG A 214 12.75 2.27 -5.75
CA ARG A 214 12.57 3.62 -6.31
C ARG A 214 12.56 3.65 -7.84
N PRO A 215 11.45 4.07 -8.47
CA PRO A 215 11.41 4.31 -9.90
C PRO A 215 12.30 5.49 -10.33
N ASN A 216 12.69 5.49 -11.61
CA ASN A 216 13.52 6.54 -12.18
C ASN A 216 12.80 7.90 -12.17
N ALA A 217 13.34 8.87 -11.43
CA ALA A 217 12.77 10.21 -11.32
C ALA A 217 12.64 10.96 -12.65
N LYS A 218 13.44 10.61 -13.67
CA LYS A 218 13.31 11.19 -15.03
C LYS A 218 11.94 10.89 -15.67
N MET A 219 11.22 9.89 -15.16
CA MET A 219 9.90 9.49 -15.64
C MET A 219 8.74 10.20 -14.92
N LEU A 220 9.00 11.00 -13.88
CA LEU A 220 7.98 11.78 -13.17
C LEU A 220 7.12 12.65 -14.09
N PRO A 221 7.66 13.35 -15.13
CA PRO A 221 6.81 14.08 -16.08
C PRO A 221 5.82 13.20 -16.83
N LEU A 222 6.22 11.96 -17.16
CA LEU A 222 5.35 11.01 -17.85
C LEU A 222 4.26 10.46 -16.90
N LEU A 223 4.62 10.19 -15.64
CA LEU A 223 3.66 9.84 -14.59
C LEU A 223 2.63 10.96 -14.39
N LYS A 224 3.08 12.22 -14.29
CA LYS A 224 2.21 13.39 -14.16
C LYS A 224 1.19 13.44 -15.29
N LYS A 225 1.64 13.27 -16.55
CA LYS A 225 0.76 13.26 -17.73
C LYS A 225 -0.25 12.12 -17.69
N PHE A 226 0.20 10.92 -17.30
CA PHE A 226 -0.66 9.74 -17.18
C PHE A 226 -1.76 9.92 -16.12
N LEU A 227 -1.39 10.42 -14.93
CA LEU A 227 -2.34 10.68 -13.85
C LEU A 227 -3.32 11.81 -14.21
N ALA A 228 -2.85 12.90 -14.82
CA ALA A 228 -3.71 14.00 -15.25
C ALA A 228 -4.74 13.58 -16.31
N ALA A 229 -4.39 12.64 -17.20
CA ALA A 229 -5.33 12.07 -18.17
C ALA A 229 -6.37 11.15 -17.54
N ASN A 230 -6.02 10.48 -16.43
CA ASN A 230 -6.90 9.57 -15.71
C ASN A 230 -7.76 10.27 -14.65
N LEU A 231 -7.30 11.36 -14.05
CA LEU A 231 -7.98 12.08 -12.98
C LEU A 231 -8.37 13.48 -13.44
N PRO A 232 -9.34 13.62 -14.38
CA PRO A 232 -9.70 14.91 -14.93
C PRO A 232 -10.19 15.86 -13.82
N GLY A 233 -9.73 17.11 -13.90
CA GLY A 233 -10.04 18.16 -12.95
C GLY A 233 -9.14 18.20 -11.71
N LEU A 234 -8.33 17.17 -11.45
CA LEU A 234 -7.40 17.16 -10.31
C LEU A 234 -6.05 17.79 -10.69
N HIS A 235 -5.51 18.65 -9.84
CA HIS A 235 -4.15 19.17 -10.02
C HIS A 235 -3.14 18.08 -9.66
N ILE A 236 -2.11 17.87 -10.49
CA ILE A 236 -1.08 16.85 -10.25
C ILE A 236 0.30 17.49 -10.11
N GLN A 237 1.00 17.17 -9.02
CA GLN A 237 2.40 17.52 -8.80
C GLN A 237 3.20 16.28 -8.45
N THR A 238 4.25 16.08 -9.22
CA THR A 238 5.23 15.01 -9.02
C THR A 238 6.47 15.58 -8.36
N LEU A 239 7.02 14.89 -7.36
CA LEU A 239 8.26 15.27 -6.68
C LEU A 239 9.32 14.18 -6.83
N ASP A 240 10.55 14.59 -7.10
CA ASP A 240 11.73 13.73 -7.06
C ASP A 240 12.18 13.60 -5.60
N CYS A 241 12.17 12.38 -5.05
CA CYS A 241 12.48 12.16 -3.65
C CYS A 241 13.91 12.59 -3.26
N GLN A 242 14.83 12.69 -4.22
CA GLN A 242 16.21 13.13 -4.00
C GLN A 242 16.37 14.62 -4.28
N LYS A 243 15.93 15.10 -5.45
CA LYS A 243 16.13 16.51 -5.82
C LYS A 243 15.21 17.46 -5.05
N ASP A 244 13.98 17.02 -4.78
CA ASP A 244 12.98 17.79 -4.07
C ASP A 244 12.88 17.39 -2.58
N GLU A 245 13.90 16.71 -2.03
CA GLU A 245 13.90 16.15 -0.67
C GLU A 245 13.43 17.18 0.38
N LYS A 246 14.00 18.39 0.37
CA LYS A 246 13.64 19.46 1.32
C LYS A 246 12.15 19.84 1.23
N LYS A 247 11.65 19.98 -0.01
CA LYS A 247 10.25 20.34 -0.30
C LYS A 247 9.31 19.24 0.12
N MET A 248 9.62 18.00 -0.26
CA MET A 248 8.87 16.81 0.08
C MET A 248 8.82 16.60 1.60
N ASN A 249 9.95 16.71 2.29
CA ASN A 249 10.02 16.61 3.75
C ASN A 249 9.17 17.67 4.45
N ARG A 250 9.23 18.93 4.00
CA ARG A 250 8.40 20.00 4.57
C ARG A 250 6.90 19.73 4.37
N MET A 251 6.49 19.33 3.17
CA MET A 251 5.08 19.05 2.88
C MET A 251 4.56 17.84 3.67
N LYS A 252 5.33 16.73 3.71
CA LYS A 252 4.99 15.56 4.52
C LYS A 252 4.97 15.88 6.02
N GLN A 253 5.85 16.78 6.47
CA GLN A 253 5.87 17.24 7.87
C GLN A 253 4.59 18.01 8.22
N ALA A 254 4.14 18.92 7.34
CA ALA A 254 2.87 19.62 7.52
C ALA A 254 1.68 18.64 7.61
N GLN A 255 1.67 17.58 6.78
CA GLN A 255 0.66 16.51 6.87
C GLN A 255 0.72 15.78 8.21
N ARG A 256 1.92 15.37 8.66
CA ARG A 256 2.10 14.71 9.96
C ARG A 256 1.65 15.57 11.13
N ASP A 257 1.97 16.86 11.11
CA ASP A 257 1.57 17.78 12.17
C ASP A 257 0.07 18.04 12.16
N ARG A 258 -0.58 18.01 10.98
CA ARG A 258 -2.03 18.04 10.87
C ARG A 258 -2.67 16.76 11.40
N LYS A 259 -2.14 15.59 11.02
CA LYS A 259 -2.58 14.28 11.54
C LYS A 259 -2.48 14.20 13.07
N LYS A 260 -1.49 14.83 13.70
CA LYS A 260 -1.42 14.93 15.17
C LYS A 260 -2.48 15.85 15.79
N LYS A 261 -3.01 16.82 15.04
CA LYS A 261 -4.03 17.77 15.53
C LYS A 261 -5.44 17.25 15.30
N GLU A 262 -5.71 16.71 14.11
CA GLU A 262 -7.03 16.28 13.65
C GLU A 262 -7.26 14.78 13.69
N GLY A 263 -6.19 14.00 13.60
CA GLY A 263 -6.32 12.55 13.49
C GLY A 263 -6.95 11.99 14.75
N ASP A 264 -7.95 11.14 14.58
CA ASP A 264 -8.42 10.25 15.63
C ASP A 264 -7.20 9.49 16.16
N HIS A 265 -6.79 9.81 17.40
CA HIS A 265 -5.67 9.18 18.06
C HIS A 265 -6.07 7.75 18.45
N ILE A 266 -6.04 6.83 17.49
CA ILE A 266 -6.33 5.43 17.75
C ILE A 266 -5.01 4.74 18.09
N VAL A 267 -4.81 4.54 19.40
CA VAL A 267 -3.68 3.78 19.95
C VAL A 267 -3.90 2.30 19.69
N TYR A 268 -2.96 1.68 18.96
CA TYR A 268 -2.90 0.23 18.83
C TYR A 268 -2.48 -0.38 20.17
N ALA A 269 -3.30 -1.26 20.73
CA ALA A 269 -2.85 -2.16 21.80
C ALA A 269 -2.27 -3.42 21.14
N GLN A 270 -1.02 -3.36 20.68
CA GLN A 270 -0.28 -4.58 20.41
C GLN A 270 0.37 -5.03 21.72
N ALA A 271 -0.08 -6.18 22.23
CA ALA A 271 0.58 -6.86 23.33
C ALA A 271 1.93 -7.40 22.80
N GLY A 272 3.04 -6.80 23.26
CA GLY A 272 4.38 -7.38 23.16
C GLY A 272 5.39 -6.51 22.41
N SER A 273 6.38 -6.05 23.19
CA SER A 273 7.64 -5.36 22.84
C SER A 273 7.56 -3.92 22.34
N ASP A 274 8.19 -3.04 23.13
CA ASP A 274 8.52 -1.65 22.84
C ASP A 274 9.30 -1.54 21.52
N ALA A 275 8.68 -1.01 20.48
CA ALA A 275 9.37 -0.61 19.25
C ALA A 275 8.93 0.82 18.88
N SER A 276 9.84 1.77 19.10
CA SER A 276 9.72 3.13 18.60
C SER A 276 9.74 3.11 17.07
N SER A 277 8.59 3.39 16.48
CA SER A 277 8.33 3.58 15.05
C SER A 277 9.48 4.12 14.19
N ILE A 278 9.81 3.35 13.15
CA ILE A 278 10.76 3.66 12.08
C ILE A 278 10.11 4.50 10.98
N SER A 279 10.83 5.53 10.54
CA SER A 279 10.61 6.26 9.29
C SER A 279 11.31 5.51 8.15
N SER A 280 10.80 5.60 6.92
CA SER A 280 11.34 4.97 5.68
C SER A 280 12.82 5.32 5.36
N SER A 281 13.48 6.07 6.21
CA SER A 281 14.85 6.57 6.10
C SER A 281 15.89 5.76 6.89
N ASP A 282 15.48 4.86 7.79
CA ASP A 282 16.41 4.10 8.66
C ASP A 282 16.54 2.64 8.21
N GLU A 283 17.32 2.42 7.14
CA GLU A 283 17.51 1.12 6.49
C GLU A 283 18.09 0.04 7.44
N GLU A 284 18.95 0.42 8.39
CA GLU A 284 19.60 -0.52 9.33
C GLU A 284 18.65 -1.08 10.40
N GLN A 285 17.60 -0.32 10.72
CA GLN A 285 16.66 -0.66 11.78
C GLN A 285 15.52 -1.57 11.25
N LEU A 286 15.22 -1.48 9.96
CA LEU A 286 14.42 -2.45 9.20
C LEU A 286 15.09 -3.82 9.12
N ASP A 287 16.40 -3.86 8.81
CA ASP A 287 17.18 -5.11 8.74
C ASP A 287 17.18 -5.84 10.12
N ALA A 288 17.25 -5.10 11.24
CA ALA A 288 17.22 -5.67 12.60
C ALA A 288 15.84 -6.25 13.01
N LEU A 289 14.74 -5.56 12.67
CA LEU A 289 13.38 -6.06 12.92
C LEU A 289 13.05 -7.25 12.01
N GLU A 290 13.54 -7.24 10.77
CA GLU A 290 13.44 -8.35 9.83
C GLU A 290 14.14 -9.60 10.35
N GLN A 291 15.36 -9.47 10.90
CA GLN A 291 16.06 -10.57 11.57
C GLN A 291 15.23 -11.18 12.70
N SER A 292 14.58 -10.34 13.52
CA SER A 292 13.76 -10.78 14.65
C SER A 292 12.45 -11.46 14.22
N ALA A 293 11.85 -11.02 13.11
CA ALA A 293 10.67 -11.64 12.52
C ALA A 293 11.01 -13.00 11.90
N VAL A 294 12.16 -13.10 11.24
CA VAL A 294 12.71 -14.37 10.70
C VAL A 294 12.98 -15.36 11.84
N ASP A 295 13.52 -14.91 12.98
CA ASP A 295 13.76 -15.77 14.14
C ASP A 295 12.45 -16.26 14.80
N GLN A 296 11.41 -15.43 14.83
CA GLN A 296 10.07 -15.83 15.30
C GLN A 296 9.37 -16.78 14.31
N GLU A 297 9.58 -16.60 13.00
CA GLU A 297 9.08 -17.51 11.99
C GLU A 297 9.81 -18.85 12.00
N ASP A 298 11.13 -18.92 12.23
CA ASP A 298 11.89 -20.17 12.41
C ASP A 298 11.32 -21.00 13.62
N GLN A 299 10.80 -20.33 14.66
CA GLN A 299 10.09 -20.99 15.76
C GLN A 299 8.72 -21.53 15.35
N ASN A 300 7.95 -20.77 14.57
CA ASN A 300 6.68 -21.21 13.99
C ASN A 300 6.86 -22.29 12.92
N GLU A 301 7.98 -22.28 12.18
CA GLU A 301 8.36 -23.22 11.11
C GLU A 301 8.58 -24.62 11.70
N ARG A 302 9.17 -24.72 12.90
CA ARG A 302 9.23 -25.99 13.65
C ARG A 302 7.84 -26.52 13.98
N GLY A 303 6.89 -25.65 14.31
CA GLY A 303 5.49 -26.01 14.58
C GLY A 303 4.73 -26.47 13.33
N LEU A 304 4.84 -25.71 12.23
CA LEU A 304 4.19 -25.97 10.94
C LEU A 304 4.78 -27.22 10.25
N ALA A 305 6.10 -27.39 10.29
CA ALA A 305 6.77 -28.59 9.77
C ALA A 305 6.41 -29.84 10.59
N TYR A 306 6.26 -29.71 11.92
CA TYR A 306 5.77 -30.79 12.78
C TYR A 306 4.31 -31.17 12.45
N GLN A 307 3.43 -30.18 12.24
CA GLN A 307 2.04 -30.39 11.82
C GLN A 307 1.95 -31.04 10.44
N LEU A 308 2.69 -30.55 9.43
CA LEU A 308 2.70 -31.13 8.09
C LEU A 308 3.28 -32.55 8.06
N LYS A 309 4.26 -32.86 8.91
CA LYS A 309 4.82 -34.21 9.05
C LYS A 309 3.83 -35.17 9.73
N GLN A 310 3.05 -34.69 10.70
CA GLN A 310 1.92 -35.45 11.25
C GLN A 310 0.85 -35.71 10.18
N ASP A 311 0.49 -34.69 9.40
CA ASP A 311 -0.61 -34.77 8.44
C ASP A 311 -0.25 -35.64 7.21
N ALA A 312 1.01 -35.56 6.74
CA ALA A 312 1.55 -36.46 5.74
C ALA A 312 1.68 -37.91 6.27
N GLY A 313 2.02 -38.09 7.55
CA GLY A 313 2.03 -39.39 8.21
C GLY A 313 0.64 -40.01 8.35
N LEU A 314 -0.38 -39.20 8.63
CA LEU A 314 -1.79 -39.61 8.71
C LEU A 314 -2.34 -39.95 7.32
N ARG A 315 -2.04 -39.15 6.30
CA ARG A 315 -2.43 -39.42 4.90
C ARG A 315 -1.72 -40.65 4.31
N GLY A 316 -0.46 -40.87 4.68
CA GLY A 316 0.30 -42.06 4.31
C GLY A 316 -0.29 -43.33 4.92
N LYS A 317 -0.63 -43.30 6.21
CA LYS A 317 -1.30 -44.42 6.90
C LYS A 317 -2.69 -44.70 6.33
N ALA A 318 -3.48 -43.66 6.04
CA ALA A 318 -4.80 -43.80 5.42
C ALA A 318 -4.74 -44.43 4.01
N LYS A 319 -3.74 -44.07 3.19
CA LYS A 319 -3.51 -44.71 1.88
C LYS A 319 -3.07 -46.17 2.00
N VAL A 320 -2.22 -46.51 2.97
CA VAL A 320 -1.77 -47.89 3.21
C VAL A 320 -2.90 -48.77 3.74
N GLU A 321 -3.76 -48.26 4.62
CA GLU A 321 -4.96 -48.99 5.08
C GLU A 321 -6.00 -49.18 3.97
N HIS A 322 -6.21 -48.16 3.13
CA HIS A 322 -7.10 -48.27 1.98
C HIS A 322 -6.59 -49.30 0.95
N LEU A 323 -5.27 -49.42 0.78
CA LEU A 323 -4.68 -50.41 -0.12
C LEU A 323 -4.79 -51.84 0.45
N LYS A 324 -4.60 -52.03 1.77
CA LYS A 324 -4.73 -53.34 2.42
C LYS A 324 -6.16 -53.90 2.41
N ARG A 325 -7.18 -53.03 2.40
CA ARG A 325 -8.60 -53.44 2.33
C ARG A 325 -9.03 -53.95 0.95
N ASN A 326 -8.26 -53.66 -0.10
CA ASN A 326 -8.62 -53.93 -1.50
C ASN A 326 -7.76 -55.01 -2.19
N ILE A 327 -7.01 -55.82 -1.42
CA ILE A 327 -6.25 -56.96 -1.97
C ILE A 327 -7.09 -58.25 -1.78
N PRO A 328 -7.53 -58.94 -2.85
CA PRO A 328 -8.22 -60.22 -2.74
C PRO A 328 -7.25 -61.31 -2.28
N GLY A 329 -7.61 -62.06 -1.23
CA GLY A 329 -6.85 -63.21 -0.75
C GLY A 329 -6.95 -64.44 -1.69
N PRO A 330 -5.97 -65.35 -1.69
CA PRO A 330 -5.97 -66.51 -2.58
C PRO A 330 -6.82 -67.66 -2.01
N GLY A 331 -7.79 -68.11 -2.81
CA GLY A 331 -8.19 -69.51 -2.93
C GLY A 331 -9.17 -70.10 -1.91
N SER A 332 -10.34 -70.51 -2.40
CA SER A 332 -10.81 -71.89 -2.21
C SER A 332 -11.74 -72.31 -3.36
N ASN A 333 -11.59 -73.58 -3.74
CA ASN A 333 -11.99 -74.19 -4.99
C ASN A 333 -13.51 -74.38 -5.16
N ARG A 334 -13.91 -74.36 -6.43
CA ARG A 334 -15.14 -74.90 -7.04
C ARG A 334 -15.31 -76.41 -6.76
N PRO A 335 -16.48 -77.01 -7.01
CA PRO A 335 -16.61 -77.68 -8.30
C PRO A 335 -17.97 -77.51 -9.01
N LEU A 336 -17.90 -77.77 -10.32
CA LEU A 336 -18.95 -77.79 -11.35
C LEU A 336 -19.55 -79.19 -11.50
N ALA A 337 -20.80 -79.25 -11.97
CA ALA A 337 -21.38 -80.14 -13.01
C ALA A 337 -22.91 -80.13 -12.82
N GLY A 338 -23.81 -80.18 -13.80
CA GLY A 338 -23.78 -80.26 -15.27
C GLY A 338 -25.17 -79.76 -15.76
N GLU A 339 -25.28 -79.24 -16.98
CA GLU A 339 -25.84 -79.92 -18.17
C GLU A 339 -27.37 -80.09 -18.20
N GLU A 340 -27.95 -79.66 -19.35
CA GLU A 340 -29.27 -79.98 -19.94
C GLU A 340 -30.52 -79.49 -19.17
N GLU A 341 -31.55 -78.87 -19.76
CA GLU A 341 -32.07 -78.77 -21.14
C GLU A 341 -32.82 -77.43 -21.29
#